data_AF-A0A920JI45-F1
#
_entry.id   AF-A0A920JI45-F1
#
_cell.length_a   1.000
_cell.length_b   1.000
_cell.length_c   1.000
_cell.angle_alpha   90.00
_cell.angle_beta   90.00
_cell.angle_gamma   90.00
#
_symmetry.space_group_name_H-M   'P 1'
#
loop_
_entity.id
_entity.type
_entity.pdbx_description
1 polymer ?
#
loop_
_entity_poly.entity_id
_entity_poly.type
_entity_poly.pdbx_seq_one_letter_code
_entity_poly.pdbx_strand_id
1 'polypeptide(L)'
;MSILVAAFTYVSLLVAGSNTERDNTSLESLYPEKDRFIQHQQEWQMNFYHKRIDEFKSSPIGASKIVFLGNSITEAGGDWNKRFVSANKIVNRGISGDITEGVLSRLDEIIHYKPIAVFILIGINDIFNADLPDRHKITPLYVSDNIIRIAKKIVDETPKHKNIYSDNPPNK
;
A
#
# COMPACT_ATOMS: atom_id res chain seq x y z
N MET A 1 58.07 33.35 16.52
CA MET A 1 56.69 33.58 16.09
C MET A 1 56.11 32.23 15.72
N SER A 2 55.34 31.64 16.64
CA SER A 2 54.96 30.21 16.62
C SER A 2 53.75 30.00 15.71
N ILE A 3 53.84 29.04 14.79
CA ILE A 3 52.71 28.58 13.96
C ILE A 3 52.10 27.38 14.70
N LEU A 4 50.85 27.55 15.16
CA LEU A 4 50.04 26.46 15.72
C LEU A 4 49.61 25.52 14.58
N VAL A 5 50.00 24.26 14.67
CA VAL A 5 49.44 23.16 13.86
C VAL A 5 48.29 22.56 14.67
N ALA A 6 47.04 22.81 14.24
CA ALA A 6 45.87 22.17 14.80
C ALA A 6 45.68 20.79 14.15
N ALA A 7 45.99 19.72 14.89
CA ALA A 7 45.66 18.36 14.49
C ALA A 7 44.19 18.08 14.84
N PHE A 8 43.31 18.08 13.84
CA PHE A 8 41.96 17.53 13.97
C PHE A 8 42.05 16.01 13.86
N THR A 9 41.98 15.31 14.99
CA THR A 9 41.75 13.86 14.99
C THR A 9 40.27 13.61 14.67
N TYR A 10 40.03 13.14 13.46
CA TYR A 10 38.72 12.69 13.00
C TYR A 10 38.37 11.38 13.71
N VAL A 11 37.54 11.45 14.76
CA VAL A 11 36.90 10.27 15.32
C VAL A 11 35.73 9.92 14.41
N SER A 12 35.97 9.00 13.47
CA SER A 12 34.89 8.36 12.73
C SER A 12 34.04 7.57 13.73
N LEU A 13 32.85 8.07 14.08
CA LEU A 13 31.82 7.21 14.66
C LEU A 13 31.45 6.18 13.59
N LEU A 14 31.91 4.95 13.79
CA LEU A 14 31.33 3.78 13.13
C LEU A 14 29.89 3.64 13.64
N VAL A 15 28.94 4.23 12.92
CA VAL A 15 27.55 3.77 13.00
C VAL A 15 27.54 2.41 12.30
N ALA A 16 27.67 1.37 13.11
CA ALA A 16 27.57 -0.02 12.67
C ALA A 16 26.25 -0.24 11.93
N GLY A 17 26.36 -0.62 10.65
CA GLY A 17 25.25 -1.08 9.85
C GLY A 17 24.62 -2.31 10.49
N SER A 18 23.37 -2.18 10.93
CA SER A 18 22.51 -3.33 11.29
C SER A 18 21.00 -3.02 11.20
N ASN A 19 20.63 -1.90 10.55
CA ASN A 19 19.22 -1.53 10.38
C ASN A 19 18.72 -1.78 8.95
N THR A 20 19.55 -1.64 7.92
CA THR A 20 19.10 -1.73 6.52
C THR A 20 18.55 -3.11 6.13
N GLU A 21 19.15 -4.22 6.58
CA GLU A 21 18.65 -5.57 6.27
C GLU A 21 17.37 -5.93 7.04
N ARG A 22 17.26 -5.54 8.31
CA ARG A 22 16.06 -5.79 9.12
C ARG A 22 14.87 -4.92 8.67
N ASP A 23 15.12 -3.67 8.30
CA ASP A 23 14.09 -2.75 7.81
C ASP A 23 13.61 -3.16 6.41
N ASN A 24 14.51 -3.56 5.51
CA ASN A 24 14.14 -4.07 4.18
C ASN A 24 13.35 -5.40 4.26
N THR A 25 13.74 -6.32 5.14
CA THR A 25 12.98 -7.58 5.35
C THR A 25 11.57 -7.28 5.85
N SER A 26 11.42 -6.26 6.70
CA SER A 26 10.10 -5.85 7.21
C SER A 26 9.21 -5.23 6.13
N LEU A 27 9.78 -4.43 5.22
CA LEU A 27 9.01 -3.78 4.14
C LEU A 27 8.66 -4.73 3.00
N GLU A 28 9.54 -5.67 2.65
CA GLU A 28 9.24 -6.70 1.65
C GLU A 28 8.08 -7.59 2.07
N SER A 29 7.94 -7.85 3.38
CA SER A 29 6.85 -8.66 3.94
C SER A 29 5.46 -8.03 3.79
N LEU A 30 5.36 -6.74 3.42
CA LEU A 30 4.08 -6.04 3.22
C LEU A 30 3.39 -6.39 1.90
N TYR A 31 4.07 -7.14 1.02
CA TYR A 31 3.59 -7.45 -0.31
C TYR A 31 3.41 -8.95 -0.46
N PRO A 32 2.37 -9.39 -1.21
CA PRO A 32 2.13 -10.81 -1.41
C PRO A 32 3.29 -11.48 -2.15
N GLU A 33 3.60 -12.71 -1.73
CA GLU A 33 4.52 -13.61 -2.44
C GLU A 33 3.97 -13.95 -3.84
N LYS A 34 4.86 -14.20 -4.81
CA LYS A 34 4.48 -14.41 -6.22
C LYS A 34 3.73 -15.74 -6.46
N ASP A 35 3.89 -16.70 -5.57
CA ASP A 35 3.22 -18.00 -5.60
C ASP A 35 1.94 -18.03 -4.74
N ARG A 36 1.57 -16.89 -4.13
CA ARG A 36 0.35 -16.77 -3.35
C ARG A 36 -0.88 -17.09 -4.20
N PHE A 37 -1.60 -18.14 -3.82
CA PHE A 37 -2.88 -18.47 -4.43
C PHE A 37 -3.93 -17.40 -4.09
N ILE A 38 -4.57 -16.84 -5.13
CA ILE A 38 -5.69 -15.89 -5.00
C ILE A 38 -6.92 -16.53 -5.62
N GLN A 39 -7.96 -16.71 -4.81
CA GLN A 39 -9.19 -17.36 -5.23
C GLN A 39 -9.84 -16.59 -6.39
N HIS A 40 -10.31 -17.33 -7.41
CA HIS A 40 -10.98 -16.80 -8.61
C HIS A 40 -10.13 -15.90 -9.52
N GLN A 41 -8.83 -15.77 -9.25
CA GLN A 41 -7.91 -15.07 -10.14
C GLN A 41 -7.57 -15.97 -11.34
N GLN A 42 -7.66 -15.40 -12.55
CA GLN A 42 -7.21 -16.04 -13.78
C GLN A 42 -5.72 -15.83 -14.01
N GLU A 43 -5.13 -16.73 -14.78
CA GLU A 43 -3.70 -16.68 -15.13
C GLU A 43 -3.28 -15.35 -15.76
N TRP A 44 -4.06 -14.79 -16.69
CA TRP A 44 -3.72 -13.51 -17.31
C TRP A 44 -3.76 -12.34 -16.31
N GLN A 45 -4.61 -12.39 -15.28
CA GLN A 45 -4.68 -11.38 -14.22
C GLN A 45 -3.42 -11.43 -13.34
N MET A 46 -2.87 -12.62 -13.10
CA MET A 46 -1.68 -12.82 -12.27
C MET A 46 -0.47 -12.04 -12.82
N ASN A 47 -0.29 -12.02 -14.14
CA ASN A 47 0.84 -11.31 -14.74
C ASN A 47 0.79 -9.80 -14.49
N PHE A 48 -0.38 -9.17 -14.66
CA PHE A 48 -0.56 -7.74 -14.34
C PHE A 48 -0.43 -7.48 -12.84
N TYR A 49 -0.96 -8.40 -12.02
CA TYR A 49 -0.88 -8.33 -10.57
C TYR A 49 0.57 -8.32 -10.09
N HIS A 50 1.37 -9.32 -10.46
CA HIS A 50 2.78 -9.40 -10.06
C HIS A 50 3.59 -8.21 -10.54
N LYS A 51 3.39 -7.77 -11.78
CA LYS A 51 4.07 -6.58 -12.31
C LYS A 51 3.79 -5.35 -11.46
N ARG A 52 2.52 -5.09 -11.11
CA ARG A 52 2.16 -3.91 -10.32
C ARG A 52 2.59 -4.03 -8.86
N ILE A 53 2.59 -5.23 -8.28
CA ILE A 53 3.17 -5.47 -6.94
C ILE A 53 4.67 -5.12 -6.94
N ASP A 54 5.44 -5.55 -7.95
CA ASP A 54 6.87 -5.21 -8.06
C ASP A 54 7.09 -3.69 -8.21
N GLU A 55 6.21 -2.99 -8.92
CA GLU A 55 6.22 -1.52 -9.00
C GLU A 55 5.89 -0.85 -7.65
N PHE A 56 4.94 -1.40 -6.88
CA PHE A 56 4.61 -0.87 -5.55
C PHE A 56 5.75 -1.08 -4.55
N LYS A 57 6.41 -2.24 -4.59
CA LYS A 57 7.64 -2.51 -3.82
C LYS A 57 8.71 -1.45 -4.08
N SER A 58 8.90 -1.11 -5.34
CA SER A 58 9.87 -0.11 -5.77
C SER A 58 9.45 1.33 -5.46
N SER A 59 8.16 1.57 -5.19
CA SER A 59 7.60 2.88 -4.86
C SER A 59 6.52 2.77 -3.76
N PRO A 60 6.93 2.52 -2.50
CA PRO A 60 6.00 2.31 -1.39
C PRO A 60 5.13 3.56 -1.11
N ILE A 61 3.96 3.37 -0.48
CA ILE A 61 2.99 4.47 -0.25
C ILE A 61 3.65 5.63 0.53
N GLY A 62 4.34 5.31 1.62
CA GLY A 62 4.88 6.31 2.55
C GLY A 62 3.80 6.94 3.44
N ALA A 63 4.20 7.83 4.35
CA ALA A 63 3.27 8.42 5.31
C ALA A 63 2.33 9.47 4.69
N SER A 64 1.16 9.67 5.30
CA SER A 64 0.24 10.78 5.02
C SER A 64 -0.23 10.89 3.56
N LYS A 65 -0.46 9.74 2.91
CA LYS A 65 -1.00 9.69 1.54
C LYS A 65 -2.50 9.47 1.51
N ILE A 66 -3.08 9.74 0.34
CA ILE A 66 -4.42 9.31 -0.05
C ILE A 66 -4.25 8.16 -1.04
N VAL A 67 -4.88 7.02 -0.80
CA VAL A 67 -4.74 5.84 -1.68
C VAL A 67 -5.96 5.72 -2.57
N PHE A 68 -5.74 5.61 -3.89
CA PHE A 68 -6.75 5.17 -4.83
C PHE A 68 -6.50 3.69 -5.11
N LEU A 69 -7.36 2.83 -4.56
CA LEU A 69 -7.23 1.37 -4.56
C LEU A 69 -8.26 0.76 -5.52
N GLY A 70 -7.82 -0.09 -6.45
CA GLY A 70 -8.78 -0.68 -7.38
C GLY A 70 -8.16 -1.46 -8.53
N ASN A 71 -8.90 -1.49 -9.64
CA ASN A 71 -8.55 -2.24 -10.84
C ASN A 71 -7.94 -1.37 -11.96
N SER A 72 -8.10 -1.80 -13.21
CA SER A 72 -7.65 -1.11 -14.44
C SER A 72 -8.14 0.33 -14.55
N ILE A 73 -9.37 0.64 -14.10
CA ILE A 73 -9.91 2.01 -14.16
C ILE A 73 -9.08 2.92 -13.25
N THR A 74 -8.75 2.43 -12.05
CA THR A 74 -7.91 3.13 -11.10
C THR A 74 -6.48 3.27 -11.64
N GLU A 75 -5.91 2.20 -12.21
CA GLU A 75 -4.57 2.21 -12.79
C GLU A 75 -4.46 3.22 -13.94
N ALA A 76 -5.38 3.18 -14.90
CA ALA A 76 -5.39 4.03 -16.10
C ALA A 76 -5.53 5.53 -15.79
N GLY A 77 -6.00 5.88 -14.58
CA GLY A 77 -5.96 7.27 -14.11
C GLY A 77 -4.54 7.84 -14.02
N GLY A 78 -3.51 7.00 -13.94
CA GLY A 78 -2.10 7.37 -13.88
C GLY A 78 -1.83 8.24 -12.66
N ASP A 79 -1.26 9.42 -12.88
CA ASP A 79 -1.06 10.42 -11.84
C ASP A 79 -2.35 11.19 -11.54
N TRP A 80 -3.08 10.70 -10.53
CA TRP A 80 -4.31 11.31 -10.04
C TRP A 80 -4.12 12.74 -9.50
N ASN A 81 -2.89 13.14 -9.10
CA ASN A 81 -2.63 14.49 -8.60
C ASN A 81 -2.81 15.55 -9.69
N LYS A 82 -2.66 15.18 -10.97
CA LYS A 82 -2.95 16.10 -12.10
C LYS A 82 -4.42 16.50 -12.19
N ARG A 83 -5.33 15.69 -11.64
CA ARG A 83 -6.78 15.94 -11.62
C ARG A 83 -7.22 16.56 -10.30
N PHE A 84 -6.59 16.16 -9.19
CA PHE A 84 -6.88 16.63 -7.84
C PHE A 84 -5.71 17.42 -7.27
N VAL A 85 -5.39 18.54 -7.92
CA VAL A 85 -4.18 19.33 -7.68
C VAL A 85 -4.05 19.80 -6.23
N SER A 86 -5.17 20.09 -5.57
CA SER A 86 -5.19 20.56 -4.17
C SER A 86 -4.78 19.48 -3.16
N ALA A 87 -4.86 18.20 -3.49
CA ALA A 87 -4.46 17.12 -2.59
C ALA A 87 -2.94 16.89 -2.62
N ASN A 88 -2.36 16.80 -3.83
CA ASN A 88 -0.94 16.53 -4.12
C ASN A 88 -0.29 15.41 -3.26
N LYS A 89 -1.10 14.44 -2.83
CA LYS A 89 -0.71 13.34 -1.92
C LYS A 89 -1.34 12.01 -2.34
N ILE A 90 -1.89 11.93 -3.56
CA ILE A 90 -2.60 10.75 -4.04
C ILE A 90 -1.59 9.76 -4.61
N VAL A 91 -1.68 8.50 -4.19
CA VAL A 91 -0.95 7.39 -4.80
C VAL A 91 -1.91 6.42 -5.47
N ASN A 92 -1.50 5.94 -6.63
CA ASN A 92 -2.27 4.99 -7.43
C ASN A 92 -1.90 3.55 -7.01
N ARG A 93 -2.88 2.81 -6.50
CA ARG A 93 -2.80 1.37 -6.15
C ARG A 93 -3.79 0.55 -6.97
N GLY A 94 -4.06 0.98 -8.20
CA GLY A 94 -4.82 0.26 -9.22
C GLY A 94 -3.99 -0.82 -9.91
N ILE A 95 -4.60 -1.98 -10.16
CA ILE A 95 -4.00 -3.09 -10.92
C ILE A 95 -4.99 -3.57 -12.00
N SER A 96 -4.56 -3.63 -13.25
CA SER A 96 -5.39 -4.09 -14.36
C SER A 96 -5.82 -5.54 -14.17
N GLY A 97 -7.11 -5.80 -14.38
CA GLY A 97 -7.71 -7.11 -14.16
C GLY A 97 -7.96 -7.48 -12.69
N ASP A 98 -7.59 -6.65 -11.71
CA ASP A 98 -7.73 -7.00 -10.30
C ASP A 98 -9.18 -7.23 -9.87
N ILE A 99 -9.36 -8.16 -8.93
CA ILE A 99 -10.64 -8.60 -8.37
C ILE A 99 -10.66 -8.35 -6.86
N THR A 100 -11.80 -8.54 -6.20
CA THR A 100 -11.91 -8.30 -4.76
C THR A 100 -10.97 -9.18 -3.92
N GLU A 101 -10.80 -10.45 -4.28
CA GLU A 101 -9.84 -11.36 -3.63
C GLU A 101 -8.38 -10.93 -3.83
N GLY A 102 -8.05 -10.39 -5.01
CA GLY A 102 -6.73 -9.84 -5.28
C GLY A 102 -6.44 -8.64 -4.39
N VAL A 103 -7.37 -7.68 -4.28
CA VAL A 103 -7.26 -6.55 -3.35
C VAL A 103 -7.12 -7.00 -1.90
N LEU A 104 -7.93 -7.97 -1.44
CA LEU A 104 -7.85 -8.53 -0.08
C LEU A 104 -6.45 -9.10 0.22
N SER A 105 -5.77 -9.67 -0.78
CA SER A 105 -4.46 -10.29 -0.62
C SER A 105 -3.28 -9.31 -0.57
N ARG A 106 -3.51 -8.01 -0.76
CA ARG A 106 -2.47 -6.95 -0.79
C ARG A 106 -2.79 -5.74 0.07
N LEU A 107 -3.56 -5.92 1.15
CA LEU A 107 -3.91 -4.81 2.05
C LEU A 107 -2.80 -4.42 3.02
N ASP A 108 -1.80 -5.28 3.23
CA ASP A 108 -0.79 -5.09 4.27
C ASP A 108 0.01 -3.79 4.10
N GLU A 109 0.41 -3.44 2.86
CA GLU A 109 1.03 -2.14 2.56
C GLU A 109 0.12 -0.96 2.96
N ILE A 110 -1.18 -1.03 2.60
CA ILE A 110 -2.15 0.04 2.90
C ILE A 110 -2.33 0.20 4.41
N ILE A 111 -2.51 -0.92 5.13
CA ILE A 111 -2.70 -0.94 6.58
C ILE A 111 -1.44 -0.43 7.30
N HIS A 112 -0.26 -0.85 6.83
CA HIS A 112 1.03 -0.44 7.39
C HIS A 112 1.23 1.08 7.34
N TYR A 113 0.97 1.71 6.17
CA TYR A 113 1.23 3.14 5.96
C TYR A 113 0.12 4.07 6.47
N LYS A 114 -1.05 3.54 6.86
CA LYS A 114 -2.13 4.28 7.54
C LYS A 114 -2.51 5.57 6.78
N PRO A 115 -3.01 5.45 5.55
CA PRO A 115 -3.30 6.61 4.72
C PRO A 115 -4.41 7.49 5.34
N ILE A 116 -4.41 8.77 4.96
CA ILE A 116 -5.42 9.75 5.37
C ILE A 116 -6.81 9.34 4.89
N ALA A 117 -6.87 8.77 3.69
CA ALA A 117 -8.09 8.26 3.08
C ALA A 117 -7.77 7.17 2.07
N VAL A 118 -8.73 6.26 1.87
CA VAL A 118 -8.69 5.25 0.80
C VAL A 118 -9.98 5.35 -0.03
N PHE A 119 -9.82 5.48 -1.34
CA PHE A 119 -10.91 5.43 -2.31
C PHE A 119 -10.86 4.08 -3.02
N ILE A 120 -11.95 3.30 -2.90
CA ILE A 120 -12.01 1.92 -3.41
C ILE A 120 -12.90 1.88 -4.65
N LEU A 121 -12.38 1.36 -5.75
CA LEU A 121 -13.15 1.04 -6.97
C LEU A 121 -12.76 -0.34 -7.50
N ILE A 122 -13.60 -1.35 -7.22
CA ILE A 122 -13.34 -2.76 -7.53
C ILE A 122 -14.65 -3.51 -7.78
N GLY A 123 -14.59 -4.77 -8.22
CA GLY A 123 -15.76 -5.65 -8.36
C GLY A 123 -16.19 -5.93 -9.80
N ILE A 124 -15.88 -5.04 -10.76
CA ILE A 124 -16.28 -5.23 -12.16
C ILE A 124 -15.66 -6.51 -12.75
N ASN A 125 -14.39 -6.79 -12.44
CA ASN A 125 -13.70 -7.96 -12.94
C ASN A 125 -14.21 -9.23 -12.28
N ASP A 126 -14.66 -9.19 -11.02
CA ASP A 126 -15.32 -10.33 -10.37
C ASP A 126 -16.60 -10.70 -11.12
N ILE A 127 -17.41 -9.69 -11.48
CA ILE A 127 -18.70 -9.89 -12.14
C ILE A 127 -18.54 -10.35 -13.58
N PHE A 128 -17.60 -9.82 -14.36
CA PHE A 128 -17.51 -10.09 -15.80
C PHE A 128 -16.62 -11.27 -16.18
N ASN A 129 -16.07 -11.98 -15.20
CA ASN A 129 -15.16 -13.10 -15.43
C ASN A 129 -15.92 -14.39 -15.82
N ALA A 130 -16.33 -14.48 -17.09
CA ALA A 130 -17.21 -15.55 -17.57
C ALA A 130 -16.60 -16.97 -17.56
N ASP A 131 -15.28 -17.07 -17.67
CA ASP A 131 -14.59 -18.34 -17.96
C ASP A 131 -14.19 -19.13 -16.70
N LEU A 132 -14.66 -18.73 -15.51
CA LEU A 132 -14.36 -19.44 -14.27
C LEU A 132 -15.24 -20.69 -14.09
N PRO A 133 -14.65 -21.87 -13.76
CA PRO A 133 -15.41 -23.11 -13.51
C PRO A 133 -16.51 -22.96 -12.46
N ASP A 134 -16.29 -22.08 -11.47
CA ASP A 134 -17.17 -21.84 -10.32
C ASP A 134 -17.85 -20.46 -10.38
N ARG A 135 -17.98 -19.87 -11.57
CA ARG A 135 -18.53 -18.51 -11.77
C ARG A 135 -19.87 -18.27 -11.08
N HIS A 136 -20.75 -19.26 -11.02
CA HIS A 136 -22.06 -19.17 -10.36
C HIS A 136 -21.96 -18.83 -8.86
N LYS A 137 -20.81 -19.08 -8.21
CA LYS A 137 -20.54 -18.73 -6.80
C LYS A 137 -20.19 -17.25 -6.62
N ILE A 138 -19.74 -16.57 -7.68
CA ILE A 138 -19.34 -15.16 -7.66
C ILE A 138 -20.57 -14.30 -7.93
N THR A 139 -21.36 -14.10 -6.89
CA THR A 139 -22.60 -13.32 -6.92
C THR A 139 -22.34 -11.84 -6.60
N PRO A 140 -23.25 -10.91 -6.94
CA PRO A 140 -23.16 -9.53 -6.47
C PRO A 140 -23.04 -9.42 -4.95
N LEU A 141 -23.70 -10.31 -4.21
CA LEU A 141 -23.59 -10.36 -2.75
C LEU A 141 -22.17 -10.71 -2.31
N TYR A 142 -21.58 -11.78 -2.86
CA TYR A 142 -20.19 -12.16 -2.60
C TYR A 142 -19.21 -11.01 -2.87
N VAL A 143 -19.36 -10.33 -4.01
CA VAL A 143 -18.53 -9.17 -4.37
C VAL A 143 -18.72 -8.02 -3.38
N SER A 144 -19.98 -7.71 -3.00
CA SER A 144 -20.27 -6.65 -2.03
C SER A 144 -19.73 -6.98 -0.63
N ASP A 145 -19.83 -8.24 -0.19
CA ASP A 145 -19.31 -8.71 1.08
C ASP A 145 -17.78 -8.58 1.11
N ASN A 146 -17.10 -8.92 0.01
CA ASN A 146 -15.66 -8.72 -0.09
C ASN A 146 -15.27 -7.23 -0.07
N ILE A 147 -16.02 -6.35 -0.74
CA ILE A 147 -15.78 -4.89 -0.66
C ILE A 147 -15.93 -4.40 0.78
N ILE A 148 -16.96 -4.86 1.50
CA ILE A 148 -17.15 -4.54 2.92
C ILE A 148 -16.00 -5.09 3.75
N ARG A 149 -15.55 -6.34 3.50
CA ARG A 149 -14.39 -6.94 4.18
C ARG A 149 -13.12 -6.12 3.95
N ILE A 150 -12.86 -5.67 2.73
CA ILE A 150 -11.72 -4.79 2.40
C ILE A 150 -11.79 -3.51 3.24
N ALA A 151 -12.92 -2.81 3.20
CA ALA A 151 -13.12 -1.57 3.94
C ALA A 151 -12.96 -1.79 5.45
N LYS A 152 -13.53 -2.88 5.98
CA LYS A 152 -13.41 -3.26 7.40
C LYS A 152 -11.97 -3.56 7.79
N LYS A 153 -11.24 -4.38 7.03
CA LYS A 153 -9.82 -4.67 7.33
C LYS A 153 -9.00 -3.37 7.37
N ILE A 154 -9.19 -2.48 6.40
CA ILE A 154 -8.51 -1.18 6.40
C ILE A 154 -8.86 -0.37 7.66
N VAL A 155 -10.14 -0.27 8.03
CA VAL A 155 -10.58 0.54 9.19
C VAL A 155 -10.19 -0.08 10.53
N ASP A 156 -10.33 -1.40 10.66
CA ASP A 156 -10.18 -2.13 11.92
C ASP A 156 -8.68 -2.39 12.23
N GLU A 157 -7.85 -2.61 11.19
CA GLU A 157 -6.43 -2.96 11.34
C GLU A 157 -5.51 -1.74 11.19
N THR A 158 -5.99 -0.61 10.65
CA THR A 158 -5.26 0.68 10.73
C THR A 158 -5.44 1.24 12.14
N PRO A 159 -4.40 1.28 12.99
CA PRO A 159 -4.55 1.80 14.35
C PRO A 159 -5.03 3.25 14.28
N LYS A 160 -6.20 3.53 14.85
CA LYS A 160 -6.70 4.90 14.97
C LYS A 160 -5.62 5.73 15.66
N HIS A 161 -5.32 6.92 15.13
CA HIS A 161 -4.50 7.89 15.84
C HIS A 161 -5.08 8.05 17.25
N LYS A 162 -4.41 7.48 18.25
CA LYS A 162 -4.58 7.95 19.62
C LYS A 162 -3.95 9.34 19.57
N ASN A 163 -4.77 10.37 19.41
CA ASN A 163 -4.34 11.75 19.54
C ASN A 163 -3.77 11.89 20.94
N ILE A 164 -2.44 11.75 21.09
CA ILE A 164 -1.74 12.16 22.30
C ILE A 164 -1.56 13.68 22.16
N TYR A 165 -2.66 14.42 22.26
CA TYR A 165 -2.56 15.77 22.82
C TYR A 165 -2.48 15.56 24.33
N SER A 166 -1.26 15.36 24.82
CA SER A 166 -0.96 15.69 26.19
C SER A 166 -1.01 17.22 26.26
N ASP A 167 -2.16 17.75 26.62
CA ASP A 167 -2.31 19.11 27.11
C ASP A 167 -1.33 19.30 28.28
N ASN A 168 -0.13 19.78 27.97
CA ASN A 168 0.67 20.49 28.95
C ASN A 168 0.31 21.97 28.76
N PRO A 169 -0.54 22.56 29.62
CA PRO A 169 -0.71 23.99 29.60
C PRO A 169 0.66 24.64 29.89
N PRO A 170 1.08 25.65 29.10
CA PRO A 170 2.27 26.40 29.44
C PRO A 170 1.95 27.27 30.66
N ASN A 171 2.49 26.92 31.82
CA ASN A 171 2.63 27.83 32.96
C ASN A 171 4.13 27.90 33.25
N LYS A 172 4.79 29.00 32.86
CA LYS A 172 4.90 30.29 33.57
C LYS A 172 5.77 30.18 34.81
#